data_AF-A0A2A3ABS7-F1
#
_entry.id   AF-A0A2A3ABS7-F1
#
_cell.length_a   1.000
_cell.length_b   1.000
_cell.length_c   1.000
_cell.angle_alpha   90.00
_cell.angle_beta   90.00
_cell.angle_gamma   90.00
#
_symmetry.space_group_name_H-M   'P 1'
#
loop_
_entity.id
_entity.type
_entity.pdbx_description
1 polymer ?
#
loop_
_entity_poly.entity_id
_entity_poly.type
_entity_poly.pdbx_seq_one_letter_code
_entity_poly.pdbx_strand_id
1 'polypeptide(L)'
;MCGRRFGVMKDPSSSPRPKDWLENPQLFGRSTRATVRDTEDDDVSLVRTALLQHHYCLRIRRRLDDDGMTLKQLSDQAGIEYQYLTKLLRGDLTLQLHHLAAIENALPGVVFSQTS
;
A
#
# COMPACT_ATOMS: atom_id res chain seq x y z
N MET A 1 -0.56 -8.69 -39.79
CA MET A 1 -0.51 -8.80 -38.32
C MET A 1 0.82 -8.25 -37.84
N CYS A 2 0.83 -7.21 -37.01
CA CYS A 2 1.81 -7.01 -35.92
C CYS A 2 1.41 -5.74 -35.15
N GLY A 3 0.57 -5.90 -34.12
CA GLY A 3 0.24 -4.81 -33.21
C GLY A 3 1.35 -4.64 -32.19
N ARG A 4 2.21 -3.64 -32.37
CA ARG A 4 3.18 -3.21 -31.35
C ARG A 4 2.40 -2.69 -30.15
N ARG A 5 2.38 -3.46 -29.05
CA ARG A 5 1.91 -2.99 -27.75
C ARG A 5 2.86 -1.87 -27.30
N PHE A 6 2.34 -0.65 -27.27
CA PHE A 6 3.00 0.49 -26.65
C PHE A 6 3.16 0.20 -25.15
N GLY A 7 4.31 -0.33 -24.76
CA GLY A 7 4.77 -0.25 -23.39
C GLY A 7 4.93 1.23 -23.08
N VAL A 8 4.08 1.76 -22.21
CA VAL A 8 4.21 3.10 -21.67
C VAL A 8 5.60 3.18 -21.04
N MET A 9 6.53 3.90 -21.69
CA MET A 9 7.81 4.26 -21.10
C MET A 9 7.49 5.01 -19.80
N LYS A 10 7.67 4.34 -18.66
CA LYS A 10 7.67 5.01 -17.36
C LYS A 10 8.86 5.94 -17.34
N ASP A 11 8.60 7.21 -17.06
CA ASP A 11 9.62 8.21 -16.77
C ASP A 11 10.60 7.63 -15.73
N PRO A 12 11.91 7.49 -16.03
CA PRO A 12 12.87 6.86 -15.14
C PRO A 12 13.07 7.64 -13.82
N SER A 13 12.54 8.87 -13.73
CA SER A 13 12.54 9.67 -12.50
C SER A 13 11.38 9.34 -11.54
N SER A 14 10.35 8.62 -12.01
CA SER A 14 9.17 8.28 -11.23
C SER A 14 9.41 6.99 -10.44
N SER A 15 9.62 7.10 -9.13
CA SER A 15 9.67 5.93 -8.23
C SER A 15 8.44 5.02 -8.47
N PRO A 16 8.62 3.70 -8.65
CA PRO A 16 7.53 2.81 -9.04
C PRO A 16 6.46 2.75 -7.95
N ARG A 17 5.21 3.03 -8.32
CA ARG A 17 4.07 2.98 -7.40
C ARG A 17 3.81 1.54 -6.95
N PRO A 18 3.67 1.27 -5.65
CA PRO A 18 3.41 -0.07 -5.14
C PRO A 18 2.26 -0.81 -5.85
N LYS A 19 1.16 -0.11 -6.16
CA LYS A 19 0.00 -0.73 -6.81
C LYS A 19 0.24 -1.23 -8.23
N ASP A 20 1.27 -0.72 -8.92
CA ASP A 20 1.55 -1.09 -10.30
C ASP A 20 2.14 -2.51 -10.40
N TRP A 21 2.60 -3.08 -9.29
CA TRP A 21 3.12 -4.45 -9.21
C TRP A 21 2.02 -5.51 -9.15
N LEU A 22 0.77 -5.11 -8.86
CA LEU A 22 -0.38 -6.02 -8.91
C LEU A 22 -0.88 -6.16 -10.35
N GLU A 23 -1.44 -7.32 -10.67
CA GLU A 23 -2.16 -7.51 -11.94
C GLU A 23 -3.31 -6.50 -12.07
N ASN A 24 -4.08 -6.31 -10.99
CA ASN A 24 -5.12 -5.30 -10.88
C ASN A 24 -4.77 -4.25 -9.79
N PRO A 25 -4.26 -3.08 -10.17
CA PRO A 25 -3.90 -2.01 -9.23
C PRO A 25 -5.05 -1.50 -8.35
N GLN A 26 -6.30 -1.63 -8.79
CA GLN A 26 -7.47 -1.13 -8.03
C GLN A 26 -7.79 -1.99 -6.80
N LEU A 27 -7.24 -3.20 -6.74
CA LEU A 27 -7.41 -4.11 -5.61
C LEU A 27 -6.39 -3.87 -4.48
N PHE A 28 -5.42 -2.97 -4.70
CA PHE A 28 -4.39 -2.67 -3.72
C PHE A 28 -4.98 -2.17 -2.40
N GLY A 29 -4.55 -2.80 -1.31
CA GLY A 29 -5.03 -2.54 0.03
C GLY A 29 -6.54 -2.78 0.21
N ARG A 30 -7.23 -3.47 -0.70
CA ARG A 30 -8.69 -3.74 -0.61
C ARG A 30 -9.04 -5.22 -0.67
N SER A 31 -8.32 -5.99 -1.47
CA SER A 31 -8.55 -7.44 -1.62
C SER A 31 -7.48 -8.26 -0.92
N THR A 32 -7.88 -9.29 -0.18
CA THR A 32 -6.95 -10.31 0.34
C THR A 32 -6.33 -11.18 -0.74
N ARG A 33 -7.02 -11.31 -1.88
CA ARG A 33 -6.57 -12.07 -3.05
C ARG A 33 -6.04 -11.10 -4.09
N ALA A 34 -4.80 -10.66 -3.90
CA ALA A 34 -4.09 -9.85 -4.88
C ALA A 34 -3.04 -10.70 -5.59
N THR A 35 -3.14 -10.77 -6.91
CA THR A 35 -2.14 -11.42 -7.76
C THR A 35 -1.09 -10.39 -8.18
N VAL A 36 0.17 -10.79 -8.16
CA VAL A 36 1.30 -9.98 -8.60
C VAL A 36 1.60 -10.32 -10.06
N ARG A 37 2.06 -9.33 -10.82
CA ARG A 37 2.58 -9.58 -12.17
C ARG A 37 3.85 -10.42 -12.11
N ASP A 38 4.07 -11.25 -13.11
CA ASP A 38 5.38 -11.87 -13.31
C ASP A 38 6.42 -10.77 -13.55
N THR A 39 7.53 -10.84 -12.81
CA THR A 39 8.64 -9.89 -12.92
C THR A 39 9.93 -10.62 -13.22
N GLU A 40 10.86 -9.92 -13.84
CA GLU A 40 12.25 -10.39 -13.97
C GLU A 40 12.93 -10.38 -12.59
N ASP A 41 14.05 -11.12 -12.46
CA ASP A 41 14.69 -11.40 -11.16
C ASP A 41 15.15 -10.13 -10.41
N ASP A 42 15.48 -9.05 -11.12
CA ASP A 42 16.01 -7.81 -10.53
C ASP A 42 14.96 -7.00 -9.75
N ASP A 43 13.66 -7.26 -9.96
CA ASP A 43 12.55 -6.51 -9.34
C ASP A 43 11.92 -7.21 -8.13
N VAL A 44 12.41 -8.40 -7.76
CA VAL A 44 11.80 -9.24 -6.71
C VAL A 44 11.66 -8.49 -5.38
N SER A 45 12.67 -7.71 -4.99
CA SER A 45 12.64 -6.92 -3.75
C SER A 45 11.56 -5.83 -3.76
N LEU A 46 11.34 -5.17 -4.90
CA LEU A 46 10.31 -4.14 -5.06
C LEU A 46 8.91 -4.75 -5.02
N VAL A 47 8.73 -5.89 -5.69
CA VAL A 47 7.51 -6.69 -5.63
C VAL A 47 7.18 -7.10 -4.20
N ARG A 48 8.15 -7.64 -3.46
CA ARG A 48 7.96 -8.06 -2.06
C ARG A 48 7.62 -6.87 -1.17
N THR A 49 8.24 -5.72 -1.40
CA THR A 49 7.92 -4.47 -0.70
C THR A 49 6.48 -4.02 -0.96
N ALA A 50 6.03 -4.08 -2.23
CA ALA A 50 4.65 -3.74 -2.60
C ALA A 50 3.63 -4.70 -1.95
N LEU A 51 3.93 -6.00 -1.91
CA LEU A 51 3.12 -7.00 -1.21
C LEU A 51 3.04 -6.74 0.30
N LEU A 52 4.16 -6.42 0.94
CA LEU A 52 4.17 -6.07 2.37
C LEU A 52 3.28 -4.85 2.63
N GLN A 53 3.43 -3.79 1.84
CA GLN A 53 2.58 -2.61 1.96
C GLN A 53 1.10 -2.94 1.73
N HIS A 54 0.78 -3.77 0.73
CA HIS A 54 -0.58 -4.25 0.48
C HIS A 54 -1.20 -4.92 1.72
N HIS A 55 -0.44 -5.81 2.37
CA HIS A 55 -0.88 -6.49 3.59
C HIS A 55 -1.08 -5.52 4.76
N TYR A 56 -0.19 -4.56 4.96
CA TYR A 56 -0.39 -3.52 5.98
C TYR A 56 -1.64 -2.68 5.69
N CYS A 57 -1.88 -2.30 4.44
CA CYS A 57 -3.08 -1.53 4.06
C CYS A 57 -4.37 -2.31 4.36
N LEU A 58 -4.38 -3.62 4.14
CA LEU A 58 -5.52 -4.48 4.51
C LEU A 58 -5.72 -4.53 6.02
N ARG A 59 -4.64 -4.68 6.79
CA ARG A 59 -4.70 -4.70 8.26
C ARG A 59 -5.24 -3.38 8.81
N ILE A 60 -4.73 -2.25 8.31
CA ILE A 60 -5.19 -0.91 8.69
C ILE A 60 -6.68 -0.76 8.43
N ARG A 61 -7.15 -1.10 7.23
CA ARG A 61 -8.58 -0.96 6.91
C ARG A 61 -9.47 -1.83 7.78
N ARG A 62 -9.10 -3.11 7.96
CA ARG A 62 -9.84 -4.00 8.85
C ARG A 62 -9.92 -3.45 10.26
N ARG A 63 -8.79 -2.98 10.78
CA ARG A 63 -8.75 -2.44 12.13
C ARG A 63 -9.56 -1.15 12.27
N LEU A 64 -9.56 -0.29 11.25
CA LEU A 64 -10.44 0.88 11.20
C LEU A 64 -11.92 0.47 11.22
N ASP A 65 -12.30 -0.53 10.44
CA ASP A 65 -13.67 -1.05 10.41
C ASP A 65 -14.05 -1.65 11.77
N ASP A 66 -13.17 -2.44 12.39
CA ASP A 66 -13.37 -3.07 13.70
C ASP A 66 -13.55 -2.03 14.83
N ASP A 67 -12.75 -0.96 14.80
CA ASP A 67 -12.77 0.11 15.82
C ASP A 67 -13.80 1.21 15.48
N GLY A 68 -14.57 1.08 14.39
CA GLY A 68 -15.55 2.07 13.93
C GLY A 68 -14.93 3.43 13.58
N MET A 69 -13.64 3.43 13.24
CA MET A 69 -12.84 4.63 13.03
C MET A 69 -12.77 4.98 11.54
N THR A 70 -12.94 6.26 11.22
CA THR A 70 -12.82 6.75 9.84
C THR A 70 -11.36 7.03 9.48
N LEU A 71 -11.06 6.99 8.18
CA LEU A 71 -9.75 7.39 7.65
C LEU A 71 -9.35 8.83 8.01
N LYS A 72 -10.33 9.72 8.15
CA LYS A 72 -10.09 11.11 8.57
C LYS A 72 -9.66 11.19 10.04
N GLN A 73 -10.30 10.42 10.92
CA GLN A 73 -9.86 10.36 12.31
C GLN A 73 -8.44 9.78 12.40
N LEU A 74 -8.13 8.75 11.60
CA LEU A 74 -6.77 8.20 11.56
C LEU A 74 -5.75 9.23 11.08
N SER A 75 -6.08 10.01 10.03
CA SER A 75 -5.20 11.06 9.54
C SER A 75 -4.90 12.09 10.62
N ASP A 76 -5.93 12.53 11.34
CA ASP A 76 -5.83 13.53 12.40
C ASP A 76 -5.00 13.00 13.58
N GLN A 77 -5.21 11.74 13.99
CA GLN A 77 -4.49 11.13 15.12
C GLN A 77 -3.05 10.73 14.78
N ALA A 78 -2.79 10.23 13.57
CA ALA A 78 -1.45 9.87 13.13
C ALA A 78 -0.60 11.09 12.73
N GLY A 79 -1.21 12.28 12.62
CA GLY A 79 -0.52 13.47 12.13
C GLY A 79 -0.11 13.38 10.66
N ILE A 80 -0.81 12.58 9.87
CA ILE A 80 -0.55 12.39 8.44
C ILE A 80 -1.65 13.10 7.67
N GLU A 81 -1.31 13.93 6.69
CA GLU A 81 -2.31 14.61 5.87
C GLU A 81 -3.25 13.59 5.17
N TYR A 82 -4.56 13.86 5.18
CA TYR A 82 -5.60 12.91 4.75
C TYR A 82 -5.44 12.44 3.30
N GLN A 83 -5.17 13.35 2.36
CA GLN A 83 -4.95 12.99 0.96
C GLN A 83 -3.68 12.16 0.79
N TYR A 84 -2.63 12.49 1.53
CA TYR A 84 -1.37 11.75 1.57
C TYR A 84 -1.58 10.32 2.10
N LEU A 85 -2.26 10.17 3.24
CA LEU A 85 -2.65 8.86 3.79
C LEU A 85 -3.48 8.06 2.79
N THR A 86 -4.42 8.71 2.10
CA THR A 86 -5.23 8.06 1.08
C THR A 86 -4.39 7.54 -0.10
N LYS A 87 -3.38 8.30 -0.54
CA LYS A 87 -2.44 7.86 -1.59
C LYS A 87 -1.56 6.69 -1.13
N LEU A 88 -1.08 6.72 0.12
CA LEU A 88 -0.32 5.61 0.71
C LEU A 88 -1.14 4.31 0.72
N LEU A 89 -2.38 4.38 1.21
CA LEU A 89 -3.26 3.21 1.34
C LEU A 89 -3.83 2.70 0.00
N ARG A 90 -3.72 3.49 -1.07
CA ARG A 90 -4.05 3.09 -2.45
C ARG A 90 -2.83 2.59 -3.22
N GLY A 91 -1.64 2.62 -2.61
CA GLY A 91 -0.39 2.24 -3.25
C GLY A 91 0.05 3.20 -4.35
N ASP A 92 -0.43 4.45 -4.32
CA ASP A 92 0.08 5.55 -5.16
C ASP A 92 1.42 6.07 -4.65
N LEU A 93 1.68 5.91 -3.35
CA LEU A 93 2.92 6.29 -2.67
C LEU A 93 3.44 5.12 -1.85
N THR A 94 4.76 5.06 -1.70
CA THR A 94 5.43 4.05 -0.86
C THR A 94 5.30 4.40 0.61
N LEU A 95 4.88 3.41 1.39
CA LEU A 95 4.70 3.55 2.82
C LEU A 95 6.04 3.39 3.55
N GLN A 96 6.53 4.49 4.11
CA GLN A 96 7.75 4.51 4.92
C GLN A 96 7.51 4.07 6.37
N LEU A 97 8.56 3.60 7.05
CA LEU A 97 8.49 3.07 8.42
C LEU A 97 7.96 4.08 9.44
N HIS A 98 8.28 5.37 9.30
CA HIS A 98 7.78 6.38 10.22
C HIS A 98 6.25 6.54 10.12
N HIS A 99 5.65 6.29 8.95
CA HIS A 99 4.20 6.24 8.82
C HIS A 99 3.61 5.03 9.55
N LEU A 100 4.27 3.86 9.50
CA LEU A 100 3.84 2.69 10.28
C LEU A 100 3.85 3.00 11.77
N ALA A 101 4.91 3.63 12.27
CA ALA A 101 5.01 4.02 13.68
C ALA A 101 3.91 5.01 14.07
N ALA A 102 3.64 6.03 13.24
CA ALA A 102 2.58 6.99 13.48
C ALA A 102 1.17 6.33 13.48
N ILE A 103 0.93 5.44 12.52
CA ILE A 103 -0.32 4.68 12.42
C ILE A 103 -0.49 3.72 13.60
N GLU A 104 0.57 3.04 14.04
CA GLU A 104 0.52 2.18 15.23
C GLU A 104 0.18 2.97 16.50
N ASN A 105 0.76 4.16 16.67
CA ASN A 105 0.45 5.02 17.82
C ASN A 105 -1.01 5.50 17.81
N ALA A 106 -1.58 5.77 16.63
CA ALA A 106 -2.97 6.18 16.46
C ALA A 106 -3.95 5.00 16.49
N LEU A 107 -3.52 3.81 16.06
CA LEU A 107 -4.32 2.60 15.92
C LEU A 107 -3.51 1.38 16.39
N PRO A 108 -3.39 1.19 17.73
CA PRO A 108 -2.52 0.16 18.29
C PRO A 108 -2.89 -1.27 17.87
N GLY A 109 -1.88 -2.11 17.66
CA GLY A 109 -2.02 -3.52 17.28
C GLY A 109 -2.09 -3.79 15.78
N VAL A 110 -2.05 -2.75 14.94
CA VAL A 110 -2.18 -2.88 13.48
C VAL A 110 -0.87 -3.27 12.79
N VAL A 111 0.26 -2.80 13.33
CA VAL A 111 1.61 -3.09 12.87
C VAL A 111 2.24 -4.14 13.77
N PHE A 112 2.26 -3.90 15.08
CA PHE A 112 2.83 -4.81 16.06
C PHE A 112 1.70 -5.52 16.79
N SER A 113 1.38 -6.75 16.37
CA SER A 113 0.45 -7.58 17.14
C SER A 113 1.09 -7.90 18.49
N GLN A 114 0.51 -7.40 19.59
CA GLN A 114 0.89 -7.86 20.91
C GLN A 114 0.29 -9.26 21.11
N THR A 115 1.15 -10.28 21.12
CA THR A 115 0.79 -11.58 21.70
C THR A 115 0.73 -11.36 23.20
N SER A 116 -0.47 -11.10 23.73
CA SER A 116 -0.74 -11.30 25.17
C SER A 116 -0.99 -12.77 25.45
#